data_AF-A0A072VFR2-F1
#
_entry.id   AF-A0A072VFR2-F1
#
_cell.length_a   1.000
_cell.length_b   1.000
_cell.length_c   1.000
_cell.angle_alpha   90.00
_cell.angle_beta   90.00
_cell.angle_gamma   90.00
#
_symmetry.space_group_name_H-M   'P 1'
#
loop_
_entity.id
_entity.type
_entity.pdbx_description
1 polymer ?
#
loop_
_entity_poly.entity_id
_entity_poly.type
_entity_poly.pdbx_seq_one_letter_code
_entity_poly.pdbx_strand_id
1 'polypeptide(L)'
;MESKEIGKGSDVGKESENEEVLKKIIASHPLFEVLIESHINCLKVGSEDAGELDITSDAWKKLVNTKSKTTTSPNNSELDHFMEAFCMALSNLKEVIDEPTKEAKAFIDATYIQLQELGEGNNLHLNYDNTN
;
A
#
# COMPACT_ATOMS: atom_id res chain seq x y z
N MET A 1 -11.46 14.94 -60.68
CA MET A 1 -12.04 13.73 -60.06
C MET A 1 -10.86 12.86 -59.69
N GLU A 2 -10.51 12.57 -58.44
CA GLU A 2 -11.20 12.73 -57.15
C GLU A 2 -10.10 12.56 -56.10
N SER A 3 -9.83 13.59 -55.29
CA SER A 3 -8.94 13.45 -54.14
C SER A 3 -9.76 12.93 -52.98
N LYS A 4 -9.58 11.65 -52.62
CA LYS A 4 -10.24 11.05 -51.46
C LYS A 4 -9.36 11.23 -50.23
N GLU A 5 -9.65 12.29 -49.48
CA GLU A 5 -9.29 12.42 -48.07
C GLU A 5 -9.89 11.24 -47.30
N ILE A 6 -9.04 10.41 -46.66
CA ILE A 6 -9.49 9.43 -45.67
C ILE A 6 -9.13 10.02 -44.31
N GLY A 7 -10.16 10.51 -43.64
CA GLY A 7 -10.11 11.07 -42.30
C GLY A 7 -9.50 10.08 -41.32
N LYS A 8 -8.44 10.54 -40.65
CA LYS A 8 -7.88 9.91 -39.45
C LYS A 8 -8.64 10.47 -38.25
N GLY A 9 -9.71 9.78 -37.85
CA GLY A 9 -10.57 10.18 -36.74
C GLY A 9 -10.82 9.05 -35.74
N SER A 10 -10.40 9.30 -34.49
CA SER A 10 -10.87 8.69 -33.23
C SER A 10 -10.66 7.19 -32.98
N ASP A 11 -9.41 6.83 -32.68
CA ASP A 11 -9.09 5.58 -31.96
C ASP A 11 -8.70 5.84 -30.48
N VAL A 12 -8.10 7.00 -30.19
CA VAL A 12 -7.59 7.37 -28.84
C VAL A 12 -8.70 7.59 -27.79
N GLY A 13 -9.96 7.79 -28.19
CA GLY A 13 -11.06 8.09 -27.26
C GLY A 13 -11.77 6.87 -26.66
N LYS A 14 -11.68 5.68 -27.27
CA LYS A 14 -12.43 4.49 -26.81
C LYS A 14 -11.74 3.70 -25.71
N GLU A 15 -10.42 3.78 -25.62
CA GLU A 15 -9.64 3.13 -24.56
C GLU A 15 -9.83 3.82 -23.21
N SER A 16 -9.81 5.16 -23.14
CA SER A 16 -10.01 5.82 -21.84
C SER A 16 -11.43 5.62 -21.27
N GLU A 17 -12.43 5.57 -22.14
CA GLU A 17 -13.82 5.29 -21.74
C GLU A 17 -13.97 3.87 -21.15
N ASN A 18 -13.27 2.88 -21.70
CA ASN A 18 -13.30 1.51 -21.16
C ASN A 18 -12.60 1.43 -19.79
N GLU A 19 -11.53 2.20 -19.59
CA GLU A 19 -10.76 2.22 -18.35
C GLU A 19 -11.57 2.87 -17.23
N GLU A 20 -12.26 3.97 -17.51
CA GLU A 20 -13.15 4.63 -16.55
C GLU A 20 -14.33 3.74 -16.13
N VAL A 21 -14.90 2.98 -17.08
CA VAL A 21 -15.96 2.01 -16.78
C VAL A 21 -15.41 0.90 -15.88
N LEU A 22 -14.22 0.36 -16.18
CA LEU A 22 -13.59 -0.67 -15.36
C LEU A 22 -13.29 -0.17 -13.95
N LYS A 23 -12.72 1.03 -13.81
CA LYS A 23 -12.49 1.68 -12.51
C LYS A 23 -13.78 1.81 -11.71
N LYS A 24 -14.88 2.23 -12.33
CA LYS A 24 -16.19 2.33 -11.68
C LYS A 24 -16.72 0.96 -11.23
N ILE A 25 -16.54 -0.07 -12.04
CA ILE A 25 -16.92 -1.46 -11.70
C ILE A 25 -16.13 -1.93 -10.47
N ILE A 26 -14.80 -1.76 -10.47
CA ILE A 26 -13.93 -2.14 -9.35
C ILE A 26 -14.29 -1.34 -8.09
N ALA A 27 -14.43 -0.02 -8.19
CA ALA A 27 -14.73 0.85 -7.06
C ALA A 27 -16.13 0.62 -6.46
N SER A 28 -17.07 0.06 -7.24
CA SER A 28 -18.43 -0.28 -6.78
C SER A 28 -18.53 -1.70 -6.21
N HIS A 29 -17.42 -2.45 -6.18
CA HIS A 29 -17.40 -3.83 -5.73
C HIS A 29 -17.43 -3.93 -4.19
N PRO A 30 -18.20 -4.88 -3.61
CA PRO A 30 -18.31 -5.00 -2.14
C PRO A 30 -16.98 -5.22 -1.41
N LEU A 31 -16.02 -5.90 -2.05
CA LEU A 31 -14.70 -6.16 -1.48
C LEU A 31 -13.68 -5.03 -1.72
N PHE A 32 -14.03 -3.96 -2.44
CA PHE A 32 -13.08 -2.87 -2.73
C PHE A 32 -12.56 -2.22 -1.45
N GLU A 33 -13.43 -2.04 -0.44
CA GLU A 33 -13.03 -1.50 0.85
C GLU A 33 -12.02 -2.41 1.58
N VAL A 34 -12.34 -3.69 1.69
CA VAL A 34 -11.48 -4.70 2.32
C VAL A 34 -10.12 -4.78 1.62
N LEU A 35 -10.12 -4.63 0.30
CA LEU A 35 -8.91 -4.61 -0.50
C LEU A 35 -8.01 -3.43 -0.14
N ILE A 36 -8.58 -2.22 -0.09
CA ILE A 36 -7.83 -1.01 0.28
C ILE A 36 -7.32 -1.13 1.72
N GLU A 37 -8.14 -1.58 2.66
CA GLU A 37 -7.71 -1.80 4.05
C GLU A 37 -6.52 -2.78 4.13
N SER A 38 -6.62 -3.93 3.45
CA SER A 38 -5.55 -4.93 3.40
C SER A 38 -4.26 -4.37 2.81
N HIS A 39 -4.37 -3.54 1.77
CA HIS A 39 -3.24 -2.88 1.14
C HIS A 39 -2.52 -1.93 2.09
N ILE A 40 -3.28 -1.09 2.80
CA ILE A 40 -2.72 -0.13 3.74
C ILE A 40 -2.07 -0.83 4.94
N ASN A 41 -2.74 -1.86 5.46
CA ASN A 41 -2.19 -2.66 6.56
C ASN A 41 -0.88 -3.35 6.17
N CYS A 42 -0.72 -3.73 4.91
CA CYS A 42 0.55 -4.24 4.39
C CYS A 42 1.62 -3.13 4.30
N LEU A 43 1.27 -1.93 3.79
CA LEU A 43 2.22 -0.80 3.69
C LEU A 43 2.75 -0.34 5.05
N LYS A 44 1.89 -0.34 6.08
CA LYS A 44 2.25 0.03 7.46
C LYS A 44 3.32 -0.85 8.07
N VAL A 45 3.45 -2.09 7.61
CA VAL A 45 4.52 -2.98 8.08
C VAL A 45 5.87 -2.57 7.48
N GLY A 46 5.89 -2.14 6.22
CA GLY A 46 7.13 -1.80 5.50
C GLY A 46 7.58 -0.35 5.62
N SER A 47 6.76 0.55 6.16
CA SER A 47 7.09 1.96 6.28
C SER A 47 6.46 2.57 7.53
N GLU A 48 7.30 3.14 8.40
CA GLU A 48 6.85 3.94 9.55
C GLU A 48 6.11 5.22 9.10
N ASP A 49 6.37 5.69 7.87
CA ASP A 49 5.77 6.89 7.25
C ASP A 49 4.42 6.61 6.56
N ALA A 50 4.05 5.32 6.39
CA ALA A 50 2.74 4.97 5.83
C ALA A 50 1.56 5.35 6.75
N GLY A 51 1.83 5.84 7.96
CA GLY A 51 0.85 6.46 8.86
C GLY A 51 0.22 7.74 8.33
N GLU A 52 0.86 8.45 7.37
CA GLU A 52 0.28 9.64 6.72
C GLU A 52 -0.81 9.30 5.69
N LEU A 53 -0.93 8.01 5.32
CA LEU A 53 -2.05 7.51 4.53
C LEU A 53 -3.29 7.38 5.45
N ASP A 54 -3.83 8.54 5.84
CA ASP A 54 -4.89 8.68 6.83
C ASP A 54 -6.23 8.14 6.30
N ILE A 55 -6.46 6.86 6.59
CA ILE A 55 -7.75 6.16 6.41
C ILE A 55 -8.86 6.77 7.28
N THR A 56 -8.52 7.59 8.28
CA THR A 56 -9.49 8.16 9.22
C THR A 56 -10.08 9.49 8.78
N SER A 57 -9.57 10.08 7.70
CA SER A 57 -10.17 11.22 7.02
C SER A 57 -11.67 10.99 6.84
N ASP A 58 -12.48 11.92 7.33
CA ASP A 58 -13.94 11.90 7.20
C ASP A 58 -14.41 11.73 5.75
N ALA A 59 -13.55 12.06 4.77
CA ALA A 59 -13.79 11.82 3.35
C ALA A 59 -13.92 10.33 3.00
N TRP A 60 -13.18 9.44 3.67
CA TRP A 60 -13.14 8.01 3.35
C TRP A 60 -14.27 7.26 4.06
N LYS A 61 -14.52 7.56 5.34
CA LYS A 61 -15.69 7.03 6.08
C LYS A 61 -17.02 7.39 5.39
N LYS A 62 -17.11 8.58 4.78
CA LYS A 62 -18.30 9.02 4.04
C LYS A 62 -18.50 8.27 2.71
N LEU A 63 -17.41 7.85 2.05
CA LEU A 63 -17.47 7.03 0.83
C LEU A 63 -17.92 5.59 1.16
N VAL A 64 -17.49 5.07 2.32
CA VAL A 64 -17.80 3.74 2.86
C VAL A 64 -19.25 3.59 3.33
N ASN A 65 -19.82 4.62 3.99
CA ASN A 65 -21.19 4.54 4.52
C ASN A 65 -22.30 4.55 3.45
N THR A 66 -21.96 4.80 2.18
CA THR A 66 -22.86 4.55 1.05
C THR A 66 -22.92 3.05 0.76
N LYS A 67 -23.68 2.33 1.59
CA LYS A 67 -24.06 0.91 1.38
C LYS A 67 -24.79 0.77 0.05
N SER A 68 -24.02 0.63 -1.03
CA SER A 68 -24.55 0.32 -2.34
C SER A 68 -24.94 -1.15 -2.32
N LYS A 69 -26.24 -1.42 -2.20
CA LYS A 69 -26.81 -2.72 -2.55
C LYS A 69 -26.65 -2.87 -4.07
N THR A 70 -25.47 -3.25 -4.53
CA THR A 70 -25.28 -3.66 -5.91
C THR A 70 -25.65 -5.13 -6.01
N THR A 71 -26.70 -5.40 -6.77
CA THR A 71 -27.03 -6.74 -7.24
C THR A 71 -25.84 -7.25 -8.02
N THR A 72 -25.17 -8.28 -7.52
CA THR A 72 -24.11 -9.00 -8.24
C THR A 72 -24.66 -9.36 -9.61
N SER A 73 -24.16 -8.70 -10.66
CA SER A 73 -24.46 -9.11 -12.02
C SER A 73 -23.87 -10.51 -12.19
N PRO A 74 -24.57 -11.50 -12.75
CA PRO A 74 -24.12 -12.90 -12.85
C PRO A 74 -22.80 -13.15 -13.62
N ASN A 75 -22.11 -12.09 -14.06
CA ASN A 75 -21.15 -12.11 -15.15
C ASN A 75 -19.71 -11.92 -14.65
N ASN A 76 -19.48 -11.56 -13.38
CA ASN A 76 -18.20 -11.04 -12.92
C ASN A 76 -17.47 -11.97 -11.93
N SER A 77 -17.66 -13.29 -12.03
CA SER A 77 -16.95 -14.28 -11.22
C SER A 77 -15.42 -14.11 -11.26
N GLU A 78 -14.88 -13.61 -12.37
CA GLU A 78 -13.45 -13.32 -12.50
C GLU A 78 -13.02 -12.13 -11.64
N LEU A 79 -13.83 -11.06 -11.59
CA LEU A 79 -13.56 -9.92 -10.72
C LEU A 79 -13.71 -10.29 -9.24
N ASP A 80 -14.73 -11.08 -8.90
CA ASP A 80 -14.92 -11.59 -7.54
C ASP A 80 -13.66 -12.36 -7.09
N HIS A 81 -13.19 -13.30 -7.93
CA HIS A 81 -12.00 -14.09 -7.65
C HIS A 81 -10.74 -13.23 -7.56
N PHE A 82 -10.59 -12.22 -8.45
CA PHE A 82 -9.50 -11.26 -8.39
C PHE A 82 -9.49 -10.50 -7.06
N MET A 83 -10.64 -9.96 -6.65
CA MET A 83 -10.74 -9.18 -5.41
C MET A 83 -10.40 -10.03 -4.19
N GLU A 84 -10.91 -11.26 -4.11
CA GLU A 84 -10.59 -12.21 -3.04
C GLU A 84 -9.12 -12.61 -3.02
N ALA A 85 -8.58 -13.03 -4.17
CA ALA A 85 -7.19 -13.45 -4.30
C ALA A 85 -6.23 -12.32 -3.93
N PHE A 86 -6.55 -11.07 -4.31
CA PHE A 86 -5.70 -9.92 -4.03
C PHE A 86 -5.75 -9.52 -2.54
N CYS A 87 -6.93 -9.53 -1.90
CA CYS A 87 -7.04 -9.36 -0.45
C CYS A 87 -6.24 -10.42 0.32
N MET A 88 -6.34 -11.68 -0.09
CA MET A 88 -5.61 -12.79 0.52
C MET A 88 -4.10 -12.65 0.32
N ALA A 89 -3.65 -12.29 -0.89
CA ALA A 89 -2.24 -12.09 -1.18
C ALA A 89 -1.63 -10.96 -0.32
N LEU A 90 -2.34 -9.85 -0.14
CA LEU A 90 -1.90 -8.74 0.73
C LEU A 90 -1.85 -9.16 2.20
N SER A 91 -2.83 -9.92 2.66
CA SER A 91 -2.86 -10.44 4.04
C SER A 91 -1.69 -11.38 4.31
N ASN A 92 -1.44 -12.31 3.39
CA ASN A 92 -0.32 -13.25 3.47
C ASN A 92 1.03 -12.52 3.39
N LEU A 93 1.15 -11.54 2.48
CA LEU A 93 2.35 -10.72 2.37
C LEU A 93 2.63 -10.01 3.70
N LYS A 94 1.62 -9.36 4.29
CA LYS A 94 1.73 -8.71 5.59
C LYS A 94 2.25 -9.66 6.66
N GLU A 95 1.68 -10.85 6.79
CA GLU A 95 2.12 -11.86 7.78
C GLU A 95 3.59 -12.26 7.59
N VAL A 96 4.00 -12.47 6.33
CA VAL A 96 5.37 -12.86 5.99
C VAL A 96 6.38 -11.76 6.28
N ILE A 97 6.03 -10.48 6.12
CA ILE A 97 6.97 -9.36 6.26
C ILE A 97 6.95 -8.70 7.66
N ASP A 98 5.93 -8.95 8.48
CA ASP A 98 5.76 -8.33 9.80
C ASP A 98 6.86 -8.71 10.79
N GLU A 99 7.09 -10.01 10.99
CA GLU A 99 8.10 -10.47 11.94
C GLU A 99 9.53 -10.10 11.48
N PRO A 100 9.95 -10.35 10.22
CA PRO A 100 11.28 -9.97 9.77
C PRO A 100 11.57 -8.47 9.88
N THR A 101 10.56 -7.62 9.66
CA THR A 101 10.73 -6.16 9.79
C THR A 101 10.94 -5.76 11.24
N LYS A 102 10.17 -6.33 12.17
CA LYS A 102 10.35 -6.10 13.62
C LYS A 102 11.70 -6.58 14.11
N GLU A 103 12.13 -7.78 13.69
CA GLU A 103 13.42 -8.35 14.03
C GLU A 103 14.58 -7.47 13.52
N ALA A 104 14.51 -7.03 12.25
CA ALA A 104 15.51 -6.14 11.68
C ALA A 104 15.59 -4.81 12.44
N LYS A 105 14.45 -4.22 12.79
CA LYS A 105 14.40 -3.00 13.60
C LYS A 105 15.05 -3.21 14.97
N ALA A 106 14.67 -4.26 15.68
CA ALA A 106 15.22 -4.59 17.00
C ALA A 106 16.73 -4.83 16.94
N PHE A 107 17.22 -5.50 15.89
CA PHE A 107 18.64 -5.71 15.66
C PHE A 107 19.41 -4.39 15.45
N ILE A 108 18.86 -3.48 14.64
CA ILE A 108 19.46 -2.16 14.40
C ILE A 108 19.49 -1.35 15.70
N ASP A 109 18.38 -1.29 16.44
CA ASP A 109 18.28 -0.57 17.71
C ASP A 109 19.30 -1.11 18.73
N ALA A 110 19.42 -2.44 18.86
CA ALA A 110 20.39 -3.08 19.74
C ALA A 110 21.84 -2.77 19.33
N THR A 111 22.13 -2.78 18.02
CA THR A 111 23.46 -2.45 17.51
C THR A 111 23.82 -0.99 17.80
N TYR A 112 22.86 -0.07 17.64
CA TYR A 112 23.06 1.34 17.95
C TYR A 112 23.40 1.56 19.43
N ILE A 113 22.69 0.88 20.34
CA ILE A 113 22.97 0.93 21.79
C ILE A 113 24.40 0.46 22.08
N GLN A 114 24.82 -0.69 21.52
CA GLN A 114 26.18 -1.21 21.72
C GLN A 114 27.27 -0.25 21.22
N LEU A 115 27.03 0.40 20.08
CA LEU A 115 27.96 1.39 19.52
C LEU A 115 28.04 2.65 20.40
N GLN A 116 26.91 3.10 20.96
CA GLN A 116 26.87 4.23 21.87
C GLN A 116 27.64 3.95 23.17
N GLU A 117 27.43 2.77 23.77
CA GLU A 117 28.14 2.34 24.99
C GLU A 117 29.66 2.29 24.77
N LEU A 118 30.12 1.81 23.60
CA LEU A 118 31.53 1.82 23.23
C LEU A 118 32.06 3.25 23.06
N GLY A 119 31.29 4.14 22.43
CA GLY A 119 31.64 5.55 22.26
C GLY A 119 31.77 6.30 23.59
N GLU A 120 30.87 6.05 24.53
CA GLU A 120 30.90 6.67 25.86
C GLU A 120 32.00 6.07 26.75
N GLY A 121 32.21 4.75 26.69
CA GLY A 121 33.29 4.06 27.41
C GLY A 121 34.69 4.49 26.97
N ASN A 122 34.88 4.81 25.68
CA ASN A 122 36.14 5.32 25.15
C ASN A 122 36.47 6.77 25.60
N ASN A 123 35.47 7.58 25.94
CA ASN A 123 35.68 8.95 26.45
C ASN A 123 36.16 8.96 27.92
N LEU A 124 35.95 7.88 28.68
CA LEU A 124 36.43 7.76 30.07
C LEU A 124 37.87 7.24 30.17
N HIS A 125 38.41 6.60 29.13
CA HIS A 125 39.74 5.98 29.16
C HIS A 125 40.90 6.93 28.80
N LEU A 126 40.64 8.10 28.21
CA LEU A 126 41.71 9.03 27.78
C LEU A 126 42.10 10.10 28.81
N ASN A 127 41.57 10.06 30.04
CA ASN A 127 41.86 11.05 31.09
C ASN A 127 42.59 10.51 32.32
N TYR A 128 43.17 9.30 32.25
CA TYR A 128 43.81 8.65 33.39
C TYR A 128 45.26 8.21 33.15
N ASP A 129 46.04 8.94 32.35
CA ASP A 129 47.49 8.72 32.25
C ASP A 129 48.25 10.04 32.00
N ASN A 130 48.21 10.98 32.94
CA ASN A 130 49.26 12.00 33.05
C ASN A 130 49.39 12.62 34.45
N THR A 131 49.76 11.82 35.44
CA THR A 131 50.43 12.32 36.65
C THR A 131 51.42 11.29 37.16
N ASN A 132 52.68 11.37 36.70
CA ASN A 132 53.85 11.15 37.54
C ASN A 132 55.07 11.86 36.95
#